data_AF-A0A960N297-F1
#
_entry.id   AF-A0A960N297-F1
#
_cell.length_a   1.000
_cell.length_b   1.000
_cell.length_c   1.000
_cell.angle_alpha   90.00
_cell.angle_beta   90.00
_cell.angle_gamma   90.00
#
_symmetry.space_group_name_H-M   'P 1'
#
loop_
_entity.id
_entity.type
_entity.pdbx_description
1 polymer ?
#
loop_
_entity_poly.entity_id
_entity_poly.type
_entity_poly.pdbx_seq_one_letter_code
_entity_poly.pdbx_strand_id
1 'polypeptide(L)' 'FASFAEFRQQLMGREDQVARAIATKLLIYATGRRITAADRPAIEAVVAKAKADHLGLRAMIHAVTDSELFYLP' A
#
# COMPACT_ATOMS: atom_id res chain seq x y z
N PHE A 1 -6.55 10.91 20.26
CA PHE A 1 -6.30 9.65 20.98
C PHE A 1 -5.26 9.93 22.06
N ALA A 2 -5.44 9.38 23.25
CA ALA A 2 -4.53 9.52 24.40
C ALA A 2 -3.59 8.32 24.57
N SER A 3 -3.85 7.21 23.87
CA SER A 3 -3.05 5.98 23.94
C SER A 3 -2.82 5.35 22.55
N PHE A 4 -1.80 4.48 22.46
CA PHE A 4 -1.53 3.70 21.24
C PHE A 4 -2.68 2.74 20.89
N ALA A 5 -3.39 2.22 21.89
CA ALA A 5 -4.55 1.35 21.68
C ALA A 5 -5.69 2.12 21.01
N GLU A 6 -6.01 3.32 21.49
CA GLU A 6 -7.00 4.21 20.87
C GLU A 6 -6.58 4.64 19.47
N PHE A 7 -5.29 4.94 19.26
CA PHE A 7 -4.77 5.24 17.93
C PHE A 7 -5.02 4.08 16.96
N ARG A 8 -4.67 2.85 17.35
CA ARG A 8 -4.92 1.66 16.54
C ARG A 8 -6.41 1.47 16.26
N GLN A 9 -7.27 1.64 17.26
CA GLN A 9 -8.72 1.54 17.08
C GLN A 9 -9.25 2.56 16.07
N GLN A 10 -8.81 3.83 16.16
CA GLN A 10 -9.22 4.84 15.19
C GLN A 10 -8.67 4.55 13.79
N LEU A 11 -7.51 3.92 13.70
CA LEU A 11 -6.88 3.54 12.44
C LEU A 11 -7.57 2.35 11.76
N MET A 12 -8.21 1.45 12.51
CA MET A 12 -9.06 0.38 11.95
C MET A 12 -10.25 0.93 11.15
N GLY A 13 -10.70 2.16 11.40
CA GLY A 13 -11.70 2.81 10.54
C GLY A 13 -11.16 3.32 9.20
N ARG A 14 -9.83 3.20 8.96
CA ARG A 14 -9.11 3.80 7.82
C ARG A 14 -8.09 2.82 7.23
N GLU A 15 -8.43 1.53 7.19
CA GLU A 15 -7.53 0.46 6.72
C GLU A 15 -6.98 0.73 5.31
N ASP A 16 -7.81 1.25 4.40
CA ASP A 16 -7.39 1.67 3.06
C ASP A 16 -6.27 2.71 3.08
N GLN A 17 -6.31 3.65 4.02
CA GLN A 17 -5.29 4.68 4.14
C GLN A 17 -3.95 4.09 4.60
N VAL A 18 -4.01 3.11 5.50
CA VAL A 18 -2.83 2.35 5.94
C VAL A 18 -2.28 1.52 4.80
N ALA A 19 -3.14 0.79 4.08
CA ALA A 19 -2.76 -0.01 2.94
C ALA A 19 -2.09 0.82 1.85
N ARG A 20 -2.65 1.98 1.48
CA ARG A 20 -2.00 2.91 0.54
C ARG A 20 -0.64 3.37 1.04
N ALA A 21 -0.52 3.69 2.32
CA ALA A 21 0.74 4.14 2.92
C ALA A 21 1.81 3.03 2.95
N ILE A 22 1.42 1.77 3.05
CA ILE A 22 2.32 0.61 2.97
C ILE A 22 2.68 0.32 1.51
N ALA A 23 1.69 0.21 0.62
CA ALA A 23 1.88 0.01 -0.81
C ALA A 23 2.82 1.07 -1.43
N THR A 24 2.64 2.34 -1.05
CA THR A 24 3.55 3.43 -1.48
C THR A 24 4.98 3.18 -1.05
N LYS A 25 5.22 2.77 0.21
CA LYS A 25 6.58 2.48 0.69
C LYS A 25 7.17 1.28 -0.02
N LEU A 26 6.40 0.20 -0.17
CA LEU A 26 6.85 -0.99 -0.90
C LEU A 26 7.24 -0.64 -2.33
N LEU A 27 6.43 0.15 -3.03
CA LEU A 27 6.76 0.62 -4.38
C LEU A 27 8.04 1.46 -4.41
N ILE A 28 8.23 2.41 -3.48
CA ILE A 28 9.49 3.19 -3.39
C ILE A 28 10.71 2.27 -3.29
N TYR A 29 10.64 1.26 -2.42
CA TYR A 29 11.76 0.33 -2.22
C TYR A 29 11.92 -0.66 -3.38
N ALA A 30 10.82 -1.06 -4.03
CA ALA A 30 10.83 -2.00 -5.13
C ALA A 30 11.34 -1.37 -6.44
N THR A 31 10.99 -0.11 -6.71
CA THR A 31 11.37 0.60 -7.94
C THR A 31 12.59 1.50 -7.77
N GLY A 32 13.10 1.68 -6.54
CA GLY A 32 14.26 2.54 -6.25
C GLY A 32 14.04 4.03 -6.54
N ARG A 33 12.80 4.45 -6.84
CA ARG A 33 12.47 5.85 -7.19
C ARG A 33 11.38 6.41 -6.28
N ARG A 34 11.30 7.75 -6.27
CA ARG A 34 10.20 8.43 -5.59
C ARG A 34 8.89 8.18 -6.34
N ILE A 35 7.84 7.97 -5.56
CA ILE A 35 6.46 7.86 -6.04
C ILE A 35 5.86 9.26 -6.09
N THR A 36 5.19 9.57 -7.20
CA THR A 36 4.62 10.88 -7.52
C THR A 36 3.10 10.83 -7.55
N ALA A 37 2.44 11.97 -7.74
CA ALA A 37 0.98 12.00 -7.90
C ALA A 37 0.48 11.20 -9.12
N ALA A 38 1.30 11.09 -10.18
CA ALA A 38 0.97 10.34 -11.38
C ALA A 38 0.89 8.82 -11.13
N ASP A 39 1.59 8.33 -10.11
CA ASP A 39 1.62 6.90 -9.73
C ASP A 39 0.37 6.48 -8.93
N ARG A 40 -0.53 7.42 -8.59
CA ARG A 40 -1.74 7.15 -7.80
C ARG A 40 -2.57 5.98 -8.35
N PRO A 41 -2.86 5.87 -9.67
CA PRO A 41 -3.65 4.75 -10.19
C PRO A 41 -3.00 3.39 -9.91
N ALA A 42 -1.68 3.29 -10.03
CA ALA A 42 -0.96 2.05 -9.74
C ALA A 42 -1.00 1.69 -8.25
N ILE A 43 -0.89 2.68 -7.35
CA ILE A 43 -1.03 2.45 -5.90
C ILE A 43 -2.42 1.93 -5.57
N GLU A 44 -3.48 2.55 -6.13
CA GLU A 44 -4.85 2.08 -5.89
C GLU A 44 -5.08 0.68 -6.46
N ALA A 45 -4.48 0.34 -7.61
CA ALA A 45 -4.54 -1.01 -8.18
C ALA A 45 -3.87 -2.05 -7.27
N VAL A 46 -2.70 -1.74 -6.71
CA VAL A 46 -2.01 -2.60 -5.73
C VAL A 46 -2.88 -2.82 -4.49
N VAL A 47 -3.46 -1.76 -3.93
CA VAL A 47 -4.33 -1.85 -2.75
C VAL A 47 -5.58 -2.66 -3.07
N ALA A 48 -6.23 -2.42 -4.20
CA ALA A 48 -7.41 -3.16 -4.63
C ALA A 48 -7.12 -4.66 -4.81
N LYS A 49 -5.96 -5.01 -5.40
CA LYS A 49 -5.54 -6.41 -5.54
C LYS A 49 -5.26 -7.06 -4.18
N ALA A 50 -4.58 -6.35 -3.28
CA ALA A 50 -4.29 -6.85 -1.94
C ALA A 50 -5.55 -6.98 -1.05
N LYS A 51 -6.62 -6.23 -1.32
CA LYS A 51 -7.89 -6.34 -0.59
C LYS A 51 -8.55 -7.72 -0.73
N ALA A 52 -8.35 -8.40 -1.86
CA ALA A 52 -8.86 -9.75 -2.07
C ALA A 52 -8.35 -10.72 -0.99
N ASP A 53 -7.14 -10.46 -0.47
CA ASP A 53 -6.48 -11.26 0.57
C ASP A 53 -6.33 -10.47 1.88
N HIS A 54 -7.37 -9.71 2.26
CA HIS A 54 -7.47 -8.98 3.53
C HIS A 54 -6.32 -8.01 3.82
N LEU A 55 -5.72 -7.41 2.78
CA LEU A 55 -4.62 -6.46 2.92
C LEU A 55 -3.40 -7.02 3.68
N GLY A 56 -3.21 -8.35 3.66
CA GLY A 56 -2.07 -9.00 4.28
C GLY A 56 -0.75 -8.55 3.65
N LEU A 57 0.33 -8.48 4.43
CA LEU A 57 1.64 -8.03 3.94
C LEU A 57 2.14 -8.87 2.76
N ARG A 58 1.95 -10.20 2.82
CA ARG A 58 2.28 -11.11 1.71
C ARG A 58 1.54 -10.73 0.44
N ALA A 59 0.23 -10.51 0.53
CA ALA A 59 -0.60 -10.13 -0.61
C ALA A 59 -0.19 -8.76 -1.18
N MET A 60 0.13 -7.79 -0.32
CA MET A 60 0.66 -6.49 -0.75
C MET A 60 1.99 -6.63 -1.50
N ILE A 61 2.92 -7.47 -1.02
CA ILE A 61 4.19 -7.71 -1.72
C ILE A 61 3.94 -8.31 -3.10
N HIS A 62 3.10 -9.35 -3.21
CA HIS A 62 2.76 -9.94 -4.50
C HIS A 62 2.05 -8.95 -5.44
N ALA A 63 1.14 -8.14 -4.90
CA ALA A 63 0.45 -7.11 -5.68
C ALA A 63 1.42 -6.04 -6.21
N VAL A 64 2.46 -5.69 -5.44
CA VAL A 64 3.53 -4.77 -5.86
C VAL A 64 4.41 -5.40 -6.93
N THR A 65 4.87 -6.65 -6.74
CA THR A 65 5.73 -7.33 -7.73
C THR A 65 5.04 -7.54 -9.07
N ASP A 66 3.71 -7.69 -9.05
CA ASP A 66 2.89 -7.84 -10.25
C ASP A 66 2.43 -6.50 -10.86
N SER A 67 2.81 -5.36 -10.27
CA SER A 67 2.38 -4.05 -10.75
C SER A 67 3.23 -3.58 -11.93
N GLU A 68 2.64 -2.82 -12.86
CA GLU A 68 3.37 -2.23 -14.00
C GLU A 68 4.57 -1.38 -13.53
N LEU A 69 4.42 -0.69 -12.40
CA LEU A 69 5.49 0.12 -11.82
C LEU A 69 6.75 -0.67 -11.48
N PHE A 70 6.61 -1.95 -11.14
CA PHE A 70 7.75 -2.82 -10.84
C PHE A 70 8.56 -3.19 -12.08
N TYR A 71 7.92 -3.25 -13.25
CA TYR A 71 8.55 -3.61 -14.50
C TYR A 71 9.03 -2.41 -15.33
N LEU A 72 8.65 -1.19 -14.94
CA LEU A 72 9.15 0.02 -15.58
C LEU A 72 10.64 0.23 -15.24
N PRO A 73 11.49 0.53 -16.25
CA PRO A 73 12.92 0.72 -16.07
C PRO A 73 13.28 2.01 -15.32
#